data_AF-A0A941Z6Z5-F1
#
_entry.id   AF-A0A941Z6Z5-F1
#
_cell.length_a   1.000
_cell.length_b   1.000
_cell.length_c   1.000
_cell.angle_alpha   90.00
_cell.angle_beta   90.00
_cell.angle_gamma   90.00
#
_symmetry.space_group_name_H-M   'P 1'
#
loop_
_entity.id
_entity.type
_entity.pdbx_description
1 polymer ?
#
loop_
_entity_poly.entity_id
_entity_poly.type
_entity_poly.pdbx_seq_one_letter_code
_entity_poly.pdbx_strand_id
1 'polypeptide(L)' 'MTHLEEIALTIDEFEAIRLADFMELYHEDAAKKMKISRQTFGRILQNAHKKVAESLIRGKALKIETNDKEESV' A
#
# COMPACT_ATOMS: atom_id res chain seq x y z
N MET A 1 -3.42 -27.72 3.20
CA MET A 1 -3.68 -26.25 3.16
C MET A 1 -3.35 -25.76 1.76
N THR A 2 -4.27 -25.07 1.10
CA THR A 2 -3.97 -24.37 -0.16
C THR A 2 -3.28 -23.06 0.18
N HIS A 3 -2.02 -22.91 -0.23
CA HIS A 3 -1.28 -21.67 -0.07
C HIS A 3 -1.67 -20.74 -1.24
N LEU A 4 -2.14 -19.54 -0.93
CA LEU A 4 -2.41 -18.52 -1.94
C LEU A 4 -1.09 -17.84 -2.31
N GLU A 5 -0.90 -17.53 -3.59
CA GLU A 5 0.16 -16.59 -3.97
C GLU A 5 -0.06 -15.26 -3.24
N GLU A 6 1.03 -14.64 -2.78
CA GLU A 6 0.98 -13.40 -2.00
C GLU A 6 1.34 -12.20 -2.88
N ILE A 7 0.73 -11.05 -2.58
CA ILE A 7 1.17 -9.75 -3.05
C ILE A 7 1.26 -8.81 -1.85
N ALA A 8 2.42 -8.17 -1.70
CA ALA A 8 2.72 -7.33 -0.55
C ALA A 8 2.55 -5.85 -0.88
N LEU A 9 1.77 -5.13 -0.09
CA LEU A 9 1.79 -3.67 -0.02
C LEU A 9 2.94 -3.23 0.88
N THR A 10 3.71 -2.25 0.41
CA THR A 10 4.67 -1.58 1.29
C THR A 10 3.92 -0.72 2.32
N ILE A 11 4.62 -0.30 3.38
CA ILE A 11 4.07 0.64 4.37
C ILE A 11 3.59 1.93 3.69
N ASP A 12 4.35 2.47 2.74
CA ASP A 12 3.98 3.68 2.02
C ASP A 12 2.72 3.49 1.15
N GLU A 13 2.60 2.33 0.49
CA GLU A 13 1.43 2.00 -0.32
C GLU A 13 0.18 1.83 0.53
N PHE A 14 0.32 1.16 1.68
CA PHE A 14 -0.77 1.04 2.66
C PHE A 14 -1.20 2.40 3.20
N GLU A 15 -0.24 3.25 3.58
CA GLU A 15 -0.52 4.60 4.11
C GLU A 15 -1.18 5.49 3.06
N ALA A 16 -0.78 5.38 1.79
CA ALA A 16 -1.41 6.11 0.70
C ALA A 16 -2.89 5.75 0.53
N ILE A 17 -3.23 4.46 0.55
CA ILE A 17 -4.63 3.98 0.53
C ILE A 17 -5.38 4.49 1.77
N ARG A 18 -4.76 4.39 2.97
CA ARG A 18 -5.39 4.85 4.22
C ARG A 18 -5.75 6.33 4.15
N LEU A 19 -4.86 7.17 3.63
CA LEU A 19 -5.08 8.61 3.55
C LEU A 19 -6.06 9.01 2.44
N ALA A 20 -5.93 8.46 1.23
CA ALA A 20 -6.76 8.85 0.10
C ALA A 20 -8.14 8.19 0.11
N ASP A 21 -8.20 6.88 0.33
CA ASP A 21 -9.42 6.10 0.11
C ASP A 21 -10.22 5.92 1.41
N PHE A 22 -9.55 5.71 2.54
CA PHE A 22 -10.23 5.52 3.83
C PHE A 22 -10.51 6.84 4.56
N MET A 23 -9.57 7.79 4.55
CA MET A 23 -9.74 9.10 5.16
C MET A 23 -10.26 10.17 4.18
N GLU A 24 -10.47 9.82 2.91
CA GLU A 24 -10.99 10.71 1.86
C GLU A 24 -10.22 12.03 1.71
N LEU A 25 -8.91 12.03 1.99
CA LEU A 25 -8.09 13.24 1.85
C LEU A 25 -7.78 13.52 0.38
N TYR A 26 -7.76 14.81 0.03
CA TYR A 26 -7.18 15.22 -1.25
C TYR A 26 -5.71 14.82 -1.33
N HIS A 27 -5.26 14.41 -2.53
CA HIS A 27 -3.88 13.93 -2.74
C HIS A 27 -2.81 14.93 -2.29
N GLU A 28 -3.10 16.23 -2.34
CA GLU A 28 -2.19 17.27 -1.86
C GLU A 28 -2.00 17.19 -0.34
N ASP A 29 -3.07 16.99 0.42
CA ASP A 29 -3.02 16.93 1.89
C ASP A 29 -2.44 15.59 2.36
N ALA A 30 -2.75 14.51 1.66
CA ALA A 30 -2.15 13.20 1.90
C ALA A 30 -0.63 13.22 1.63
N ALA A 31 -0.19 13.84 0.54
CA ALA A 31 1.24 14.01 0.22
C ALA A 31 1.97 14.83 1.30
N LYS A 32 1.35 15.92 1.80
CA LYS A 32 1.89 16.72 2.92
C LYS A 32 2.04 15.89 4.19
N LYS A 33 1.05 15.06 4.53
CA LYS A 33 1.11 14.16 5.70
C LYS A 33 2.25 13.14 5.59
N MET A 34 2.48 12.61 4.38
CA MET A 34 3.59 11.70 4.08
C MET A 34 4.93 12.40 3.86
N LYS A 35 4.98 13.75 3.90
CA LYS A 35 6.19 14.56 3.68
C LYS A 35 6.86 14.29 2.32
N ILE A 36 6.06 14.09 1.29
CA ILE A 36 6.51 13.83 -0.10
C ILE A 36 5.82 14.78 -1.08
N SER A 37 6.30 14.80 -2.33
CA SER A 37 5.63 15.54 -3.40
C SER A 37 4.29 14.92 -3.76
N ARG A 38 3.34 15.73 -4.23
CA ARG A 38 2.04 15.26 -4.76
C ARG A 38 2.22 14.23 -5.88
N GLN A 39 3.23 14.40 -6.72
CA GLN A 39 3.57 13.48 -7.80
C GLN A 39 4.06 12.13 -7.26
N THR A 40 4.91 12.14 -6.22
CA THR A 40 5.37 10.93 -5.54
C THR A 40 4.19 10.20 -4.91
N PHE A 41 3.33 10.91 -4.19
CA PHE A 41 2.11 10.35 -3.59
C PHE A 41 1.23 9.67 -4.63
N GLY A 42 0.97 10.34 -5.76
CA GLY A 42 0.17 9.78 -6.85
C GLY A 42 0.75 8.48 -7.43
N ARG A 43 2.08 8.37 -7.53
CA ARG A 43 2.76 7.13 -7.97
C ARG A 43 2.60 6.00 -6.95
N ILE A 44 2.76 6.30 -5.66
CA ILE A 44 2.59 5.33 -4.57
C ILE A 44 1.14 4.81 -4.56
N LEU A 45 0.16 5.71 -4.56
CA LEU A 45 -1.25 5.34 -4.55
C LEU A 45 -1.62 4.50 -5.80
N GLN A 46 -1.13 4.88 -6.98
CA GLN A 46 -1.36 4.11 -8.21
C GLN A 46 -0.80 2.69 -8.11
N ASN A 47 0.40 2.51 -7.53
CA ASN A 47 1.00 1.19 -7.36
C ASN A 47 0.22 0.37 -6.33
N ALA A 48 -0.20 0.99 -5.23
CA ALA A 48 -1.04 0.36 -4.21
C ALA A 48 -2.36 -0.17 -4.81
N HIS A 49 -3.05 0.66 -5.61
CA HIS A 49 -4.28 0.27 -6.31
C HIS A 49 -4.07 -0.90 -7.28
N LYS A 50 -2.96 -0.92 -8.03
CA LYS A 50 -2.62 -2.04 -8.92
C LYS A 50 -2.47 -3.35 -8.15
N LYS A 51 -1.78 -3.32 -7.00
CA LYS A 51 -1.58 -4.51 -6.16
C LYS A 51 -2.87 -5.02 -5.55
N VAL A 52 -3.73 -4.11 -5.06
CA VAL A 52 -5.07 -4.45 -4.58
C VAL A 52 -5.91 -5.07 -5.70
N ALA A 53 -5.94 -4.44 -6.88
CA ALA A 53 -6.69 -4.95 -8.02
C ALA A 53 -6.19 -6.33 -8.45
N GLU A 54 -4.87 -6.54 -8.51
CA GLU A 54 -4.28 -7.84 -8.83
C GLU A 54 -4.67 -8.91 -7.80
N SER A 55 -4.62 -8.58 -6.50
CA SER A 55 -5.05 -9.48 -5.43
C SER A 55 -6.49 -9.93 -5.62
N LEU A 56 -7.40 -9.00 -5.85
CA LEU A 56 -8.83 -9.28 -6.00
C LEU A 56 -9.12 -10.09 -7.27
N ILE A 57 -8.49 -9.75 -8.40
CA ILE A 57 -8.75 -10.40 -9.70
C ILE A 57 -8.14 -11.80 -9.75
N ARG A 58 -6.94 -12.00 -9.19
CA ARG A 58 -6.21 -13.27 -9.27
C ARG A 58 -6.41 -14.17 -8.05
N GLY A 59 -7.15 -13.72 -7.05
CA GLY A 59 -7.36 -14.44 -5.79
C GLY A 59 -6.07 -14.58 -4.97
N LYS A 60 -5.18 -13.60 -5.03
CA LYS A 60 -3.93 -13.60 -4.25
C LYS A 60 -4.17 -13.06 -2.85
N ALA A 61 -3.44 -13.58 -1.86
CA ALA A 61 -3.44 -13.01 -0.52
C ALA A 61 -2.78 -11.62 -0.55
N LEU A 62 -3.48 -10.60 -0.06
CA LEU A 62 -2.92 -9.26 0.12
C LEU A 62 -2.25 -9.19 1.49
N LYS A 63 -0.95 -8.97 1.51
CA LYS A 63 -0.15 -8.83 2.72
C LYS A 63 0.30 -7.38 2.88
N ILE A 64 0.33 -6.87 4.11
CA ILE A 64 0.96 -5.59 4.42
C ILE A 64 2.34 -5.92 4.95
N GLU A 65 3.39 -5.31 4.39
CA GLU A 65 4.75 -5.44 4.92
C GLU A 65 4.75 -4.97 6.38
N THR A 66 5.22 -5.81 7.30
CA THR A 66 5.54 -5.38 8.66
C THR A 66 7.02 -5.06 8.72
N ASN A 67 7.41 -4.05 9.51
CA ASN A 67 8.81 -3.70 9.75
C ASN A 67 9.50 -4.70 10.70
N ASP A 68 9.08 -5.96 10.69
CA ASP A 68 9.75 -7.02 11.41
C ASP A 68 11.00 -7.37 10.59
N LYS A 69 12.03 -6.55 10.77
CA LYS A 69 13.38 -7.12 10.80
C LYS A 69 13.30 -8.16 11.90
N GLU A 70 13.15 -9.43 11.54
CA GLU A 70 13.57 -10.51 12.41
C GLU A 70 14.99 -10.13 12.83
N GLU A 71 15.13 -9.66 14.08
CA GLU A 71 16.37 -9.66 14.79
C GLU A 71 16.82 -11.12 14.77
N SER A 72 17.61 -11.44 13.74
CA SER A 72 18.33 -12.69 13.65
C SER A 72 19.20 -12.74 14.90
N VAL A 73 18.77 -13.60 15.82
CA VAL A 73 19.42 -13.99 17.08
C VAL A 73 20.91 -14.23 16.87
#